data_AF-A0A1Q6HXN3-F1
#
_entry.id   AF-A0A1Q6HXN3-F1
#
_cell.length_a   1.000
_cell.length_b   1.000
_cell.length_c   1.000
_cell.angle_alpha   90.00
_cell.angle_beta   90.00
_cell.angle_gamma   90.00
#
_symmetry.space_group_name_H-M   'P 1'
#
loop_
_entity.id
_entity.type
_entity.pdbx_description
1 polymer ?
#
loop_
_entity_poly.entity_id
_entity_poly.type
_entity_poly.pdbx_seq_one_letter_code
_entity_poly.pdbx_strand_id
1 'polypeptide(L)' 'MAGCDGRMKNRNYYTEFAEQLPDDCVILTAGCAKYRYNKLPLGDINGIPRVLDAGQCNDSYSLALIAMKLQDVFGLEGM' A
#
# COMPACT_ATOMS: atom_id res chain seq x y z
N MET A 1 1.42 1.69 -2.24
CA MET A 1 2.55 1.23 -3.08
C MET A 1 2.15 0.08 -4.02
N ALA A 2 1.00 0.15 -4.68
CA ALA A 2 0.55 -0.86 -5.65
C ALA A 2 1.36 -0.85 -6.96
N GLY A 3 1.21 -1.88 -7.79
CA GLY A 3 1.75 -1.94 -9.15
C GLY A 3 2.54 -3.22 -9.45
N CYS A 4 3.50 -3.10 -10.37
CA CYS A 4 4.31 -4.21 -10.86
C CYS A 4 5.77 -4.13 -10.36
N ASP A 5 6.33 -5.28 -10.01
CA ASP A 5 7.75 -5.44 -9.70
C ASP A 5 8.59 -5.75 -10.95
N GLY A 6 9.91 -5.70 -10.83
CA GLY A 6 10.87 -6.08 -11.86
C GLY A 6 12.25 -6.41 -11.30
N ARG A 7 13.16 -6.89 -12.16
CA ARG A 7 14.49 -7.36 -11.74
C ARG A 7 15.54 -6.26 -11.48
N MET A 8 15.23 -5.02 -11.81
CA MET A 8 16.18 -3.91 -11.71
C MET A 8 16.53 -3.62 -10.24
N LYS A 9 17.83 -3.47 -9.94
CA LYS A 9 18.32 -3.23 -8.57
C LYS A 9 17.76 -1.96 -7.93
N ASN A 10 17.49 -0.93 -8.74
CA ASN A 10 16.88 0.32 -8.25
C ASN A 10 15.51 0.13 -7.59
N ARG A 11 14.82 -0.99 -7.81
CA ARG A 11 13.55 -1.32 -7.15
C ARG A 11 13.72 -1.75 -5.69
N ASN A 12 14.94 -1.96 -5.21
CA ASN A 12 15.22 -2.11 -3.78
C ASN A 12 14.78 -0.86 -2.98
N TYR A 13 14.69 0.29 -3.64
CA TYR A 13 14.06 1.50 -3.10
C TYR A 13 12.71 1.22 -2.43
N TYR A 14 11.84 0.37 -3.01
CA TYR A 14 10.53 0.09 -2.42
C TYR A 14 10.60 -0.72 -1.12
N THR A 15 11.64 -1.53 -0.95
CA THR A 15 11.90 -2.25 0.31
C THR A 15 12.39 -1.26 1.36
N GLU A 16 13.43 -0.48 1.04
CA GLU A 16 14.01 0.52 1.96
C GLU A 16 12.98 1.57 2.37
N PHE A 17 12.15 2.02 1.43
CA PHE A 17 11.08 2.97 1.69
C PHE A 17 10.03 2.40 2.66
N ALA A 18 9.65 1.13 2.51
CA ALA A 18 8.69 0.48 3.40
C ALA A 18 9.24 0.34 4.84
N GLU A 19 10.54 0.09 5.01
CA GLU A 19 11.19 -0.01 6.32
C GLU A 19 11.36 1.35 7.01
N GLN A 20 11.48 2.44 6.23
CA GLN A 20 11.68 3.79 6.75
C GLN A 20 10.37 4.56 6.99
N LEU A 21 9.22 4.03 6.57
CA LEU A 21 7.94 4.68 6.80
C LEU A 21 7.65 4.78 8.31
N PRO A 22 7.15 5.93 8.79
CA PRO A 22 6.70 6.08 10.16
C PRO A 22 5.73 4.98 10.61
N ASP A 23 5.81 4.58 11.88
CA ASP A 23 5.04 3.45 12.41
C ASP A 23 3.52 3.69 12.48
N ASP A 24 3.09 4.93 12.30
CA ASP A 24 1.69 5.35 12.18
C ASP A 24 1.14 5.33 10.73
N CYS A 25 1.96 4.90 9.76
CA CYS A 25 1.57 4.80 8.36
C CYS A 25 1.17 3.37 7.95
N VAL A 26 0.17 3.28 7.07
CA VAL A 26 -0.30 2.03 6.44
C VAL A 26 0.00 2.01 4.95
N ILE A 27 0.57 0.91 4.46
CA ILE A 27 0.84 0.65 3.04
C ILE A 27 -0.38 -0.03 2.41
N LEU A 28 -1.05 0.66 1.49
CA LEU A 28 -2.04 0.05 0.59
C LEU A 28 -1.37 -0.52 -0.66
N THR A 29 -1.61 -1.79 -1.01
CA THR A 29 -1.00 -2.43 -2.18
C THR A 29 -1.95 -3.31 -2.98
N ALA A 30 -1.58 -3.55 -4.23
CA ALA A 30 -2.21 -4.44 -5.19
C ALA A 30 -1.16 -4.81 -6.26
N GLY A 31 -1.19 -6.04 -6.79
CA GLY A 31 -0.24 -6.52 -7.80
C GLY A 31 1.12 -6.96 -7.27
N CYS A 32 2.02 -7.37 -8.15
CA CYS A 32 3.27 -8.03 -7.76
C CYS A 32 4.32 -7.12 -7.11
N ALA A 33 4.16 -5.79 -7.14
CA ALA A 33 5.01 -4.87 -6.36
C ALA A 33 5.02 -5.20 -4.86
N LYS A 34 3.95 -5.83 -4.36
CA LYS A 34 3.84 -6.28 -2.96
C LYS A 34 5.02 -7.11 -2.47
N TYR A 35 5.65 -7.90 -3.35
CA TYR A 35 6.73 -8.83 -2.95
C TYR A 35 7.99 -8.13 -2.46
N ARG A 36 8.11 -6.81 -2.66
CA ARG A 36 9.20 -6.00 -2.13
C ARG A 36 9.10 -5.73 -0.63
N TYR A 37 7.93 -5.87 -0.03
CA TYR A 37 7.71 -5.48 1.37
C TYR A 37 6.69 -6.35 2.12
N ASN A 38 5.92 -7.22 1.46
CA ASN A 38 4.87 -8.02 2.11
C ASN A 38 5.37 -9.12 3.07
N LYS A 39 6.68 -9.38 3.10
CA LYS A 39 7.33 -10.33 4.02
C LYS A 39 8.12 -9.63 5.13
N LEU A 40 8.12 -8.31 5.17
CA LEU A 40 8.78 -7.54 6.22
C LEU A 40 7.92 -7.56 7.49
N PRO A 41 8.54 -7.61 8.69
CA PRO A 41 7.83 -7.60 9.96
C PRO A 41 7.38 -6.18 10.34
N LEU A 42 6.51 -5.57 9.53
CA LEU A 42 6.09 -4.16 9.71
C LEU A 42 5.05 -3.98 10.83
N GLY A 43 4.43 -5.06 11.33
CA GLY A 43 3.46 -5.02 12.42
C GLY A 43 2.07 -4.51 12.02
N ASP A 44 1.33 -4.01 13.00
CA ASP A 44 -0.02 -3.48 12.87
C ASP A 44 -0.20 -2.20 13.68
N ILE A 45 -1.26 -1.44 13.37
CA ILE A 45 -1.70 -0.27 14.11
C ILE A 45 -3.08 -0.59 14.68
N ASN A 46 -3.17 -0.77 15.99
CA ASN A 46 -4.41 -1.10 16.69
C ASN A 46 -5.15 -2.32 16.10
N GLY A 47 -4.42 -3.36 15.71
CA GLY A 47 -4.95 -4.58 15.09
C GLY A 47 -5.14 -4.49 13.57
N ILE A 48 -4.88 -3.34 12.93
CA ILE A 48 -4.92 -3.19 11.46
C ILE A 48 -3.51 -3.39 10.90
N PRO A 49 -3.27 -4.42 10.07
CA PRO A 49 -1.94 -4.67 9.51
C PRO A 49 -1.39 -3.45 8.76
N ARG A 50 -0.10 -3.14 8.94
CA ARG A 50 0.56 -2.01 8.25
C ARG A 50 0.74 -2.24 6.74
N VAL A 51 0.49 -3.45 6.25
CA VAL A 51 0.38 -3.76 4.81
C VAL A 51 -0.99 -4.32 4.53
N LEU A 52 -1.81 -3.55 3.81
CA LEU A 52 -3.13 -3.96 3.33
C LEU A 52 -3.05 -4.30 1.85
N ASP A 53 -3.15 -5.60 1.56
CA ASP A 53 -3.07 -6.14 0.20
C ASP A 53 -4.47 -6.37 -0.37
N ALA A 54 -4.85 -5.57 -1.37
CA ALA A 54 -6.14 -5.66 -2.04
C ALA A 54 -6.19 -6.78 -3.10
N GLY A 55 -5.05 -7.39 -3.48
CA GLY A 55 -5.02 -8.53 -4.40
C GLY A 55 -4.12 -8.33 -5.63
N GLN A 56 -4.59 -8.74 -6.78
CA GLN A 56 -3.90 -8.64 -8.07
C GLN A 56 -3.83 -7.19 -8.56
N CYS A 57 -3.13 -6.93 -9.66
CA CYS A 57 -2.95 -5.57 -10.17
C CYS A 57 -4.27 -4.89 -10.54
N ASN A 58 -5.25 -5.64 -11.04
CA ASN A 58 -6.62 -5.18 -11.31
C ASN A 58 -7.40 -4.78 -10.04
N ASP A 59 -7.02 -5.31 -8.87
CA ASP A 59 -7.63 -4.92 -7.57
C ASP A 59 -7.16 -3.53 -7.09
N SER A 60 -6.35 -2.83 -7.89
CA SER A 60 -6.16 -1.38 -7.74
C SER A 60 -7.50 -0.62 -7.82
N TYR A 61 -8.52 -1.21 -8.44
CA TYR A 61 -9.89 -0.69 -8.40
C TYR A 61 -10.43 -0.61 -6.96
N SER A 62 -10.18 -1.63 -6.13
CA SER A 62 -10.58 -1.63 -4.71
C SER A 62 -9.89 -0.49 -3.95
N LEU A 63 -8.62 -0.20 -4.26
CA LEU A 63 -7.91 0.93 -3.66
C LEU A 63 -8.53 2.28 -4.05
N ALA A 64 -8.96 2.44 -5.30
CA ALA A 64 -9.66 3.63 -5.75
C ALA A 64 -11.02 3.80 -5.04
N LEU A 65 -11.78 2.72 -4.87
CA LEU A 65 -13.04 2.72 -4.11
C LEU A 65 -12.83 3.10 -2.65
N ILE A 66 -11.78 2.58 -2.00
CA ILE A 66 -11.42 2.96 -0.63
C ILE A 66 -11.13 4.46 -0.56
N ALA A 67 -10.34 4.99 -1.50
CA ALA A 67 -10.01 6.42 -1.53
C ALA A 67 -11.26 7.30 -1.71
N MET A 68 -12.14 6.97 -2.64
CA MET A 68 -13.43 7.66 -2.82
C MET A 68 -14.29 7.57 -1.56
N LYS A 69 -14.32 6.42 -0.90
CA LYS A 69 -15.11 6.29 0.33
C LYS A 69 -14.55 7.13 1.48
N LEU A 70 -13.23 7.22 1.60
CA LEU A 70 -12.58 8.11 2.57
C LEU A 70 -12.88 9.58 2.24
N GLN A 71 -12.83 9.96 0.95
CA GLN A 71 -13.21 11.29 0.50
C GLN A 71 -14.64 11.65 0.96
N ASP A 72 -15.61 10.77 0.72
CA ASP A 72 -17.00 10.96 1.16
C ASP A 72 -17.10 11.13 2.69
N VAL A 73 -16.43 10.25 3.44
CA VAL A 73 -16.49 10.24 4.91
C VAL A 73 -15.86 11.49 5.51
N PHE A 74 -14.80 12.01 4.90
CA PHE A 74 -14.14 13.24 5.34
C PHE A 74 -14.81 14.51 4.77
N GLY A 75 -15.86 14.39 3.96
CA GLY A 75 -16.56 15.53 3.39
C GLY A 75 -15.68 16.37 2.45
N LEU A 76 -14.72 15.74 1.79
CA LEU A 76 -13.82 16.41 0.85
C LEU A 76 -14.51 16.49 -0.52
N GLU A 77 -15.37 17.49 -0.72
CA GLU A 77 -15.94 17.77 -2.05
C GLU A 77 -14.84 18.19 -3.05
N GLY A 78 -15.01 17.77 -4.30
CA GLY A 78 -13.96 17.71 -5.33
C GLY A 78 -13.22 19.01 -5.65
N MET A 79 -11.95 18.84 -6.07
CA MET A 79 -11.29 19.77 -6.99
C MET A 79 -12.04 19.82 -8.33
#